data_AF-A0A0C3BKC0-F1
#
_entry.id   AF-A0A0C3BKC0-F1
#
_cell.length_a   1.000
_cell.length_b   1.000
_cell.length_c   1.000
_cell.angle_alpha   90.00
_cell.angle_beta   90.00
_cell.angle_gamma   90.00
#
_symmetry.space_group_name_H-M   'P 1'
#
loop_
_entity.id
_entity.type
_entity.pdbx_description
1 polymer ?
#
loop_
_entity_poly.entity_id
_entity_poly.type
_entity_poly.pdbx_seq_one_letter_code
_entity_poly.pdbx_strand_id
1 'polypeptide(L)'
;MTPFLLNIMHLVYVGDRCFTLPGKTSNTQREPESFYQEFTRFTYRLIPLPQMKESWSVRRYTGQLLCRFNPNLVQQSVYPFDDFPKIPLHIPYHFVIVNAGKKLFQLYGLNEIDFERAFPFLQGEKFLKTRTIMDNLRNIYVAWNVAQPDPARLTPEANDDKPIMVRLSTSGGESVTGYDAHHFHSPTPLIKKT
;
A
#
# COMPACT_ATOMS: atom_id res chain seq x y z
N MET A 1 -4.08 4.26 10.39
CA MET A 1 -3.44 5.28 9.56
C MET A 1 -3.62 6.59 10.28
N THR A 2 -2.56 7.41 10.41
CA THR A 2 -2.71 8.79 10.87
C THR A 2 -3.48 9.55 9.79
N PRO A 3 -4.70 10.02 10.06
CA PRO A 3 -5.55 10.67 9.04
C PRO A 3 -4.91 11.91 8.45
N PHE A 4 -4.05 12.55 9.23
CA PHE A 4 -3.31 13.74 8.83
C PHE A 4 -2.49 13.51 7.56
N LEU A 5 -1.68 12.44 7.51
CA LEU A 5 -0.79 12.21 6.38
C LEU A 5 -1.55 11.83 5.11
N LEU A 6 -2.59 10.99 5.25
CA LEU A 6 -3.45 10.66 4.11
C LEU A 6 -4.20 11.90 3.60
N ASN A 7 -4.61 12.81 4.48
CA ASN A 7 -5.25 14.06 4.09
C ASN A 7 -4.28 14.99 3.33
N ILE A 8 -3.01 15.05 3.75
CA ILE A 8 -1.96 15.76 2.99
C ILE A 8 -1.80 15.14 1.60
N MET A 9 -1.65 13.82 1.51
CA MET A 9 -1.55 13.13 0.22
C MET A 9 -2.78 13.40 -0.66
N HIS A 10 -3.98 13.37 -0.08
CA HIS A 10 -5.20 13.69 -0.81
C HIS A 10 -5.16 15.13 -1.34
N LEU A 11 -4.82 16.11 -0.51
CA LEU A 11 -4.71 17.51 -0.94
C LEU A 11 -3.69 17.69 -2.06
N VAL A 12 -2.55 17.00 -1.99
CA VAL A 12 -1.48 17.09 -2.99
C VAL A 12 -1.85 16.42 -4.31
N TYR A 13 -2.43 15.21 -4.26
CA TYR A 13 -2.68 14.41 -5.47
C TYR A 13 -4.05 14.63 -6.09
N VAL A 14 -5.04 15.04 -5.29
CA VAL A 14 -6.44 15.17 -5.70
C VAL A 14 -6.88 16.64 -5.68
N GLY A 15 -6.37 17.44 -4.74
CA GLY A 15 -6.79 18.83 -4.54
C GLY A 15 -7.86 18.98 -3.46
N ASP A 16 -8.53 20.14 -3.46
CA ASP A 16 -9.64 20.41 -2.55
C ASP A 16 -10.88 19.60 -2.96
N ARG A 17 -11.72 19.24 -1.99
CA ARG A 17 -12.70 18.11 -1.96
C ARG A 17 -13.76 18.03 -3.08
N CYS A 18 -13.69 18.82 -4.13
CA CYS A 18 -14.63 18.68 -5.25
C CYS A 18 -14.39 17.36 -5.99
N PHE A 19 -15.41 16.51 -5.96
CA PHE A 19 -15.58 15.26 -6.71
C PHE A 19 -15.49 15.42 -8.25
N THR A 20 -15.01 16.56 -8.74
CA THR A 20 -14.76 16.82 -10.15
C THR A 20 -13.55 16.01 -10.60
N LEU A 21 -13.78 14.74 -10.96
CA LEU A 21 -12.85 13.83 -11.66
C LEU A 21 -11.42 13.88 -11.10
N PRO A 22 -11.07 12.97 -10.16
CA PRO A 22 -9.71 12.87 -9.64
C PRO A 22 -8.70 12.86 -10.79
N GLY A 23 -7.69 13.73 -10.74
CA GLY A 23 -6.62 13.81 -11.73
C GLY A 23 -6.80 14.76 -12.92
N LYS A 24 -7.69 15.76 -12.82
CA LYS A 24 -7.68 16.94 -13.70
C LYS A 24 -6.58 17.97 -13.36
N THR A 25 -5.94 17.86 -12.20
CA THR A 25 -4.83 18.71 -11.81
C THR A 25 -3.52 18.19 -12.39
N SER A 26 -2.65 19.09 -12.85
CA SER A 26 -1.29 18.74 -13.29
C SER A 26 -0.61 17.91 -12.19
N ASN A 27 -0.20 16.69 -12.51
CA ASN A 27 0.40 15.77 -11.56
C ASN A 27 1.72 16.37 -11.05
N THR A 28 1.70 16.98 -9.86
CA THR A 28 2.95 17.28 -9.15
C THR A 28 3.47 15.96 -8.60
N GLN A 29 4.18 15.21 -9.44
CA GLN A 29 4.96 14.06 -9.01
C GLN A 29 5.86 14.52 -7.85
N ARG A 30 5.66 13.89 -6.70
CA ARG A 30 6.37 14.16 -5.44
C ARG A 30 7.10 12.90 -5.05
N GLU A 31 8.34 13.07 -4.59
CA GLU A 31 9.09 11.95 -4.02
C GLU A 31 8.30 11.37 -2.84
N PRO A 32 7.97 10.06 -2.85
CA PRO A 32 7.19 9.42 -1.80
C PRO A 32 7.76 9.67 -0.40
N GLU A 33 9.09 9.71 -0.28
CA GLU A 33 9.82 9.94 0.98
C GLU A 33 9.54 11.31 1.59
N SER A 34 9.27 12.33 0.76
CA SER A 34 9.00 13.69 1.23
C SER A 34 7.75 13.79 2.13
N PHE A 35 6.81 12.85 1.99
CA PHE A 35 5.64 12.75 2.85
C PHE A 35 5.95 12.16 4.22
N TYR A 36 6.95 11.29 4.30
CA TYR A 36 7.20 10.50 5.48
C TYR A 36 8.23 11.12 6.41
N GLN A 37 9.02 12.10 5.96
CA GLN A 37 10.03 12.76 6.82
C GLN A 37 10.83 11.71 7.62
N GLU A 38 10.78 11.76 8.94
CA GLU A 38 11.45 10.81 9.86
C GLU A 38 10.55 9.64 10.30
N PHE A 39 9.31 9.56 9.80
CA PHE A 39 8.39 8.48 10.15
C PHE A 39 8.84 7.16 9.52
N THR A 40 9.25 6.22 10.39
CA THR A 40 9.62 4.85 9.99
C THR A 40 8.55 3.82 10.36
N ARG A 41 7.51 4.21 11.10
CA ARG A 41 6.43 3.33 11.58
C ARG A 41 5.06 3.94 11.33
N PHE A 42 4.17 3.13 10.79
CA PHE A 42 2.84 3.52 10.38
C PHE A 42 1.81 2.59 10.98
N THR A 43 0.72 3.17 11.49
CA THR A 43 -0.35 2.40 12.09
C THR A 43 -1.40 2.08 11.04
N TYR A 44 -1.93 0.86 11.02
CA TYR A 44 -2.95 0.38 10.09
C TYR A 44 -4.18 -0.12 10.83
N ARG A 45 -5.33 -0.10 10.14
CA ARG A 45 -6.58 -0.68 10.63
C ARG A 45 -7.11 -1.61 9.55
N LEU A 46 -7.58 -2.79 9.96
CA LEU A 46 -8.35 -3.66 9.08
C LEU A 46 -9.77 -3.09 8.94
N ILE A 47 -10.22 -2.91 7.70
CA ILE A 47 -11.62 -2.60 7.40
C ILE A 47 -12.14 -3.79 6.62
N PRO A 48 -13.11 -4.55 7.15
CA PRO A 48 -13.63 -5.66 6.40
C PRO A 48 -14.42 -5.20 5.19
N LEU A 49 -14.22 -5.91 4.08
CA LEU A 49 -15.11 -5.78 2.93
C LEU A 49 -16.37 -6.64 3.18
N PRO A 50 -17.53 -6.29 2.58
CA PRO A 50 -18.79 -7.00 2.82
C PRO A 50 -18.72 -8.50 2.52
N GLN A 51 -17.90 -8.90 1.55
CA GLN A 51 -17.66 -10.30 1.19
C GLN A 51 -17.02 -11.11 2.34
N MET A 52 -16.39 -10.43 3.32
CA MET A 52 -15.84 -11.08 4.51
C MET A 52 -16.91 -11.48 5.52
N LYS A 53 -18.19 -11.11 5.32
CA LYS A 53 -19.31 -11.55 6.17
C LYS A 53 -19.46 -13.08 6.16
N GLU A 54 -19.11 -13.72 5.05
CA GLU A 54 -19.13 -15.19 4.89
C GLU A 54 -17.82 -15.85 5.32
N SER A 55 -16.78 -15.06 5.62
CA SER A 55 -15.48 -15.57 6.02
C SER A 55 -15.45 -15.98 7.49
N TRP A 56 -14.56 -16.93 7.80
CA TRP A 56 -14.32 -17.36 9.17
C TRP A 56 -13.71 -16.22 10.00
N SER A 57 -13.89 -16.29 11.32
CA SER A 57 -13.32 -15.34 12.26
C SER A 57 -11.80 -15.17 12.10
N VAL A 58 -11.30 -13.95 12.23
CA VAL A 58 -9.86 -13.71 12.27
C VAL A 58 -9.34 -14.08 13.65
N ARG A 59 -8.43 -15.06 13.70
CA ARG A 59 -7.79 -15.51 14.95
C ARG A 59 -6.37 -14.96 15.03
N ARG A 60 -6.01 -14.44 16.21
CA ARG A 60 -4.69 -13.88 16.50
C ARG A 60 -4.20 -14.37 17.85
N TYR A 61 -2.95 -14.83 17.90
CA TYR A 61 -2.28 -15.12 19.15
C TYR A 61 -1.68 -13.84 19.73
N THR A 62 -1.98 -13.53 20.99
CA THR A 62 -1.46 -12.35 21.71
C THR A 62 -0.41 -12.68 22.77
N GLY A 63 0.00 -13.95 22.86
CA GLY A 63 1.10 -14.35 23.74
C GLY A 63 2.47 -14.04 23.14
N GLN A 64 3.50 -14.18 23.98
CA GLN A 64 4.88 -14.05 23.55
C GLN A 64 5.28 -15.23 22.65
N LEU A 65 5.87 -14.94 21.48
CA LEU A 65 6.19 -15.93 20.44
C LEU A 65 7.19 -17.00 20.89
N LEU A 66 8.07 -16.67 21.84
CA LEU A 66 9.12 -17.57 22.33
C LEU A 66 8.69 -18.40 23.55
N CYS A 67 7.47 -18.20 24.05
CA CYS A 67 6.94 -18.95 25.19
C CYS A 67 6.09 -20.14 24.73
N ARG A 68 5.86 -21.08 25.64
CA ARG A 68 4.93 -22.20 25.39
C ARG A 68 3.57 -21.65 24.98
N PHE A 69 3.00 -22.23 23.92
CA PHE A 69 1.69 -21.85 23.41
C PHE A 69 0.61 -21.97 24.49
N ASN A 70 -0.12 -20.88 24.72
CA ASN A 70 -1.27 -20.84 25.63
C ASN A 70 -2.55 -20.58 24.82
N PRO A 71 -3.45 -21.56 24.64
CA PRO A 71 -4.66 -21.40 23.83
C PRO A 71 -5.58 -20.27 24.31
N ASN A 72 -5.53 -19.90 25.60
CA ASN A 72 -6.33 -18.80 26.17
C ASN A 72 -5.88 -17.41 25.69
N LEU A 73 -4.72 -17.32 25.04
CA LEU A 73 -4.20 -16.08 24.44
C LEU A 73 -4.56 -15.97 22.95
N VAL A 74 -5.39 -16.87 22.42
CA VAL A 74 -5.97 -16.73 21.09
C VAL A 74 -7.17 -15.81 21.17
N GLN A 75 -7.07 -14.63 20.57
CA GLN A 75 -8.18 -13.72 20.35
C GLN A 75 -8.87 -14.04 19.03
N GLN A 76 -10.19 -13.99 19.04
CA GLN A 76 -11.02 -14.22 17.87
C GLN A 76 -11.88 -12.99 17.61
N SER A 77 -11.65 -12.35 16.46
CA SER A 77 -12.48 -11.24 15.99
C SER A 77 -13.45 -11.75 14.93
N VAL A 78 -14.72 -11.40 15.07
CA VAL A 78 -15.80 -11.77 14.14
C VAL A 78 -16.21 -10.54 13.35
N TYR A 79 -16.59 -10.70 12.08
CA TYR A 79 -17.06 -9.60 11.24
C TYR A 79 -18.12 -8.77 11.99
N PRO A 80 -18.02 -7.43 12.01
CA PRO A 80 -17.15 -6.56 11.21
C PRO A 80 -15.78 -6.22 11.85
N PHE A 81 -15.28 -7.05 12.77
CA PHE A 81 -13.96 -6.92 13.38
C PHE A 81 -13.76 -5.57 14.09
N ASP A 82 -14.80 -5.07 14.76
CA ASP A 82 -14.75 -3.79 15.49
C ASP A 82 -13.71 -3.78 16.61
N ASP A 83 -13.41 -4.96 17.15
CA ASP A 83 -12.41 -5.24 18.18
C ASP A 83 -11.00 -5.42 17.63
N PHE A 84 -10.83 -5.46 16.30
CA PHE A 84 -9.54 -5.77 15.71
C PHE A 84 -8.55 -4.62 15.94
N PRO A 85 -7.36 -4.94 16.49
CA PRO A 85 -6.43 -3.93 16.92
C PRO A 85 -5.79 -3.22 15.74
N LYS A 86 -5.30 -2.02 16.00
CA LYS A 86 -4.43 -1.32 15.07
C LYS A 86 -3.08 -2.06 14.97
N ILE A 87 -2.56 -2.18 13.74
CA ILE A 87 -1.30 -2.88 13.47
C ILE A 87 -0.21 -1.84 13.13
N PRO A 88 0.89 -1.73 13.90
CA PRO A 88 2.05 -0.96 13.49
C PRO A 88 2.87 -1.75 12.47
N LEU A 89 3.19 -1.14 11.33
CA LEU A 89 4.05 -1.71 10.29
C LEU A 89 5.07 -0.66 9.81
N HIS A 90 6.18 -1.12 9.24
CA HIS A 90 7.20 -0.29 8.60
C HIS A 90 6.91 -0.02 7.11
N ILE A 91 5.71 -0.40 6.65
CA ILE A 91 5.28 -0.23 5.26
C ILE A 91 4.74 1.20 5.11
N PRO A 92 5.20 2.00 4.14
CA PRO A 92 4.63 3.33 3.84
C PRO A 92 3.20 3.27 3.30
N TYR A 93 2.43 4.35 3.49
CA TYR A 93 1.03 4.41 3.04
C TYR A 93 0.83 4.27 1.53
N HIS A 94 1.83 4.60 0.69
CA HIS A 94 1.73 4.45 -0.77
C HIS A 94 1.37 3.02 -1.19
N PHE A 95 1.99 2.01 -0.59
CA PHE A 95 1.70 0.60 -0.89
C PHE A 95 0.26 0.21 -0.53
N VAL A 96 -0.23 0.74 0.59
CA VAL A 96 -1.59 0.47 1.05
C VAL A 96 -2.61 1.22 0.20
N ILE A 97 -2.31 2.45 -0.24
CA ILE A 97 -3.15 3.20 -1.18
C ILE A 97 -3.30 2.43 -2.48
N VAL A 98 -2.22 1.91 -3.07
CA VAL A 98 -2.30 1.13 -4.32
C VAL A 98 -3.22 -0.08 -4.16
N ASN A 99 -3.07 -0.87 -3.10
CA ASN A 99 -3.86 -2.09 -2.93
C ASN A 99 -5.31 -1.80 -2.51
N ALA A 100 -5.50 -0.99 -1.46
CA ALA A 100 -6.83 -0.69 -0.92
C ALA A 100 -7.63 0.21 -1.87
N GLY A 101 -6.99 1.24 -2.43
CA GLY A 101 -7.60 2.14 -3.42
C GLY A 101 -8.02 1.40 -4.68
N LYS A 102 -7.19 0.47 -5.19
CA LYS A 102 -7.58 -0.41 -6.30
C LYS A 102 -8.83 -1.23 -6.00
N LYS A 103 -8.90 -1.87 -4.83
CA LYS A 103 -10.07 -2.66 -4.44
C LYS A 103 -11.32 -1.82 -4.32
N LEU A 104 -11.23 -0.63 -3.71
CA LEU A 104 -12.35 0.30 -3.60
C LEU A 104 -12.80 0.78 -4.99
N PHE A 105 -11.87 1.09 -5.89
CA PHE A 105 -12.19 1.47 -7.26
C PHE A 105 -12.84 0.32 -8.04
N GLN A 106 -12.36 -0.91 -7.91
CA GLN A 106 -12.97 -2.08 -8.55
C GLN A 106 -14.40 -2.35 -8.08
N LEU A 107 -14.71 -2.05 -6.81
CA LEU A 107 -16.03 -2.28 -6.23
C LEU A 107 -17.03 -1.14 -6.52
N TYR A 108 -16.56 0.11 -6.55
CA TYR A 108 -17.45 1.29 -6.56
C TYR A 108 -17.21 2.25 -7.73
N GLY A 109 -16.17 2.01 -8.54
CA GLY A 109 -15.80 2.89 -9.65
C GLY A 109 -15.48 4.30 -9.19
N LEU A 110 -15.93 5.28 -9.98
CA LEU A 110 -15.76 6.72 -9.71
C LEU A 110 -16.91 7.33 -8.89
N ASN A 111 -18.02 6.61 -8.74
CA ASN A 111 -19.22 7.10 -8.04
C ASN A 111 -18.98 7.17 -6.53
N GLU A 112 -19.73 7.98 -5.78
CA GLU A 112 -19.66 7.97 -4.32
C GLU A 112 -19.89 6.56 -3.74
N ILE A 113 -19.15 6.25 -2.67
CA ILE A 113 -19.36 5.01 -1.93
C ILE A 113 -20.63 5.19 -1.10
N ASP A 114 -21.69 4.47 -1.44
CA ASP A 114 -22.87 4.36 -0.59
C ASP A 114 -22.50 3.52 0.66
N PHE A 115 -21.98 4.19 1.69
CA PHE A 115 -21.54 3.55 2.93
C PHE A 115 -22.70 2.95 3.72
N GLU A 116 -23.92 3.48 3.59
CA GLU A 116 -25.10 2.92 4.26
C GLU A 116 -25.41 1.53 3.74
N ARG A 117 -25.41 1.39 2.41
CA ARG A 117 -25.65 0.11 1.76
C ARG A 117 -24.44 -0.82 1.83
N ALA A 118 -23.24 -0.32 1.53
CA ALA A 118 -22.05 -1.15 1.39
C ALA A 118 -21.41 -1.48 2.74
N PHE A 119 -21.44 -0.57 3.72
CA PHE A 119 -20.78 -0.74 5.01
C PHE A 119 -21.70 -0.32 6.16
N PRO A 120 -22.82 -1.03 6.40
CA PRO A 120 -23.81 -0.65 7.42
C PRO A 120 -23.25 -0.63 8.85
N PHE A 121 -22.12 -1.30 9.09
CA PHE A 121 -21.43 -1.26 10.38
C PHE A 121 -20.57 -0.01 10.57
N LEU A 122 -20.24 0.73 9.50
CA LEU A 122 -19.48 1.99 9.55
C LEU A 122 -20.40 3.22 9.72
N GLN A 123 -21.54 3.07 10.38
CA GLN A 123 -22.52 4.13 10.58
C GLN A 123 -22.34 4.94 11.86
N GLY A 124 -22.75 6.21 11.82
CA GLY A 124 -22.61 7.16 12.93
C GLY A 124 -21.25 7.89 12.99
N GLU A 125 -21.18 8.89 13.87
CA GLU A 125 -20.05 9.83 13.93
C GLU A 125 -18.71 9.16 14.24
N LYS A 126 -18.71 8.12 15.07
CA LYS A 126 -17.48 7.39 15.46
C LYS A 126 -16.73 6.80 14.26
N PHE A 127 -17.42 6.58 13.13
CA PHE A 127 -16.84 6.01 11.91
C PHE A 127 -16.67 7.01 10.77
N LEU A 128 -17.05 8.28 10.94
CA LEU A 128 -16.86 9.33 9.94
C LEU A 128 -15.42 9.35 9.40
N LYS A 129 -14.47 9.29 10.32
CA LYS A 129 -13.04 9.23 10.05
C LYS A 129 -12.61 8.03 9.20
N THR A 130 -13.26 6.87 9.39
CA THR A 130 -12.97 5.66 8.62
C THR A 130 -13.49 5.80 7.20
N ARG A 131 -14.71 6.33 7.03
CA ARG A 131 -15.31 6.60 5.72
C ARG A 131 -14.47 7.60 4.92
N THR A 132 -14.08 8.72 5.53
CA THR A 132 -13.17 9.70 4.89
C THR A 132 -11.84 9.07 4.47
N ILE A 133 -11.27 8.17 5.29
CA ILE A 133 -10.04 7.46 4.91
C ILE A 133 -10.27 6.60 3.67
N MET A 134 -11.40 5.88 3.59
CA MET A 134 -11.73 5.04 2.43
C MET A 134 -11.92 5.87 1.15
N ASP A 135 -12.64 6.99 1.24
CA ASP A 135 -12.80 7.92 0.12
C ASP A 135 -11.44 8.45 -0.34
N ASN A 136 -10.60 8.90 0.60
CA ASN A 136 -9.29 9.42 0.27
C ASN A 136 -8.40 8.37 -0.40
N LEU A 137 -8.39 7.13 0.10
CA LEU A 137 -7.63 6.03 -0.49
C LEU A 137 -8.02 5.78 -1.94
N ARG A 138 -9.32 5.72 -2.23
CA ARG A 138 -9.82 5.53 -3.58
C ARG A 138 -9.47 6.72 -4.47
N ASN A 139 -9.72 7.94 -4.02
CA ASN A 139 -9.52 9.14 -4.83
C ASN A 139 -8.04 9.34 -5.19
N ILE A 140 -7.12 9.12 -4.23
CA ILE A 140 -5.68 9.17 -4.51
C ILE A 140 -5.29 8.10 -5.54
N TYR A 141 -5.79 6.86 -5.38
CA TYR A 141 -5.53 5.80 -6.34
C TYR A 141 -6.02 6.17 -7.75
N VAL A 142 -7.24 6.69 -7.89
CA VAL A 142 -7.75 7.14 -9.19
C VAL A 142 -6.86 8.24 -9.78
N ALA A 143 -6.52 9.26 -8.98
CA ALA A 143 -5.65 10.35 -9.42
C ALA A 143 -4.31 9.84 -9.95
N TRP A 144 -3.68 8.87 -9.27
CA TRP A 144 -2.43 8.26 -9.75
C TRP A 144 -2.58 7.48 -11.05
N ASN A 145 -3.73 6.86 -11.32
CA ASN A 145 -3.94 6.07 -12.54
C ASN A 145 -4.30 6.92 -13.76
N VAL A 146 -4.84 8.11 -13.57
CA VAL A 146 -5.15 9.03 -14.68
C VAL A 146 -4.07 10.09 -14.91
N ALA A 147 -3.15 10.24 -13.96
CA ALA A 147 -2.07 11.20 -14.05
C ALA A 147 -1.21 10.92 -15.29
N GLN A 148 -1.05 11.93 -16.13
CA GLN A 148 -0.10 11.89 -17.23
C GLN A 148 1.28 12.32 -16.72
N PRO A 149 2.36 11.56 -17.02
CA PRO A 149 3.70 12.01 -16.73
C PRO A 149 4.00 13.31 -17.50
N ASP A 150 4.78 14.21 -16.88
CA ASP A 150 5.25 15.42 -17.54
C ASP A 150 6.10 15.04 -18.77
N PRO A 151 5.69 15.43 -20.01
CA PRO A 151 6.44 15.10 -21.21
C PRO A 151 7.89 15.58 -21.17
N ALA A 152 8.17 16.70 -20.49
CA ALA A 152 9.53 17.24 -20.34
C ALA A 152 10.46 16.34 -19.52
N ARG A 153 9.91 15.37 -18.77
CA ARG A 153 10.68 14.36 -18.04
C ARG A 153 10.83 13.04 -18.78
N LEU A 154 10.11 12.87 -19.88
CA LEU A 154 10.24 11.70 -20.75
C LEU A 154 11.30 11.90 -21.83
N THR A 155 11.84 13.12 -21.97
CA THR A 155 12.94 13.41 -22.88
C THR A 155 14.27 12.90 -22.31
N PRO A 156 15.06 12.13 -23.08
CA PRO A 156 16.35 11.57 -22.64
C PRO A 156 17.34 12.60 -22.09
N GLU A 157 17.20 13.86 -22.50
CA GLU A 157 18.07 14.98 -22.10
C GLU A 157 17.92 15.38 -20.62
N ALA A 158 16.87 14.91 -19.92
CA ALA A 158 16.69 15.15 -18.47
C ALA A 158 17.42 14.13 -17.58
N ASN A 159 17.87 13.01 -18.16
CA ASN A 159 18.69 12.00 -17.49
C ASN A 159 20.16 12.19 -17.93
N ASP A 160 20.73 13.35 -17.64
CA ASP A 160 22.18 13.50 -17.69
C ASP A 160 22.73 12.74 -16.47
N ASP A 161 22.97 11.45 -16.70
CA ASP A 161 23.58 10.50 -15.78
C ASP A 161 24.88 11.09 -15.21
N LYS A 162 24.80 11.67 -14.01
CA LYS A 162 25.98 11.68 -13.15
C LYS A 162 26.17 10.24 -12.69
N PRO A 163 27.23 9.54 -13.12
CA PRO A 163 27.50 8.21 -12.60
C PRO A 163 27.60 8.31 -11.08
N ILE A 164 26.79 7.51 -10.39
CA ILE A 164 26.94 7.28 -8.96
C ILE A 164 28.34 6.67 -8.80
N MET A 165 29.33 7.48 -8.47
CA MET A 165 30.61 7.00 -8.00
C MET A 165 30.37 6.37 -6.63
N VAL A 166 30.06 5.07 -6.64
CA VAL A 166 30.23 4.22 -5.48
C VAL A 166 31.73 4.18 -5.22
N ARG A 167 32.21 5.03 -4.28
CA ARG A 167 33.54 4.86 -3.69
C ARG A 167 33.52 3.56 -2.89
N LEU A 168 33.85 2.46 -3.55
CA LEU A 168 34.31 1.25 -2.89
C LEU A 168 35.69 1.56 -2.31
N SER A 169 35.73 1.80 -1.00
CA SER A 169 36.96 1.77 -0.22
C SER A 169 37.42 0.31 -0.14
N THR A 170 38.13 -0.18 -1.16
CA THR A 170 38.83 -1.46 -1.08
C THR A 170 40.20 -1.24 -0.43
N SER A 171 40.25 -1.44 0.88
CA SER A 171 41.47 -1.85 1.56
C SER A 171 41.71 -3.34 1.30
N GLY A 172 42.91 -3.70 0.88
CA GLY A 172 43.44 -5.06 1.02
C GLY A 172 43.37 -5.89 -0.26
N GLY A 173 44.53 -6.37 -0.69
CA GLY A 173 44.71 -7.15 -1.90
C GLY A 173 44.05 -8.52 -1.84
N GLU A 174 43.75 -9.06 -3.01
CA GLU A 174 44.50 -10.19 -3.58
C GLU A 174 43.99 -10.45 -5.00
N SER A 175 44.93 -10.78 -5.88
CA SER A 175 44.72 -11.14 -7.27
C SER A 175 44.22 -12.58 -7.39
N VAL A 176 43.09 -12.82 -8.05
CA VAL A 176 42.79 -14.12 -8.67
C VAL A 176 42.17 -13.91 -10.04
N THR A 177 42.88 -14.40 -11.05
CA THR A 177 42.49 -14.57 -12.44
C THR A 177 41.47 -15.70 -12.61
N GLY A 178 40.50 -15.56 -13.50
CA GLY A 178 39.73 -16.70 -14.00
C GLY A 178 38.35 -16.34 -14.52
N TYR A 179 38.24 -16.12 -15.83
CA TYR A 179 36.99 -16.27 -16.55
C TYR A 179 36.74 -17.77 -16.75
N ASP A 180 35.54 -18.24 -16.42
CA ASP A 180 34.96 -19.40 -17.09
C ASP A 180 33.44 -19.30 -17.12
N ALA A 181 32.91 -19.36 -18.35
CA ALA A 181 31.51 -19.22 -18.67
C ALA A 181 31.02 -20.55 -19.22
N HIS A 182 30.27 -21.35 -18.46
CA HIS A 182 29.49 -22.44 -19.03
C HIS A 182 28.26 -22.86 -18.19
N HIS A 183 27.16 -23.04 -18.90
CA HIS A 183 26.02 -23.96 -18.67
C HIS A 183 24.90 -23.52 -17.72
N PHE A 184 23.91 -22.82 -18.28
CA PHE A 184 22.51 -22.91 -17.84
C PHE A 184 21.78 -23.99 -18.65
N HIS A 185 21.41 -25.09 -18.01
CA HIS A 185 20.43 -26.04 -18.54
C HIS A 185 19.02 -25.53 -18.26
N SER A 186 18.20 -25.43 -19.30
CA SER A 186 16.76 -25.19 -19.22
C SER A 186 16.03 -26.45 -18.72
N PRO A 187 15.00 -26.33 -17.86
CA PRO A 187 14.21 -27.48 -17.43
C PRO A 187 13.09 -27.84 -18.43
N THR A 188 13.02 -29.13 -18.78
CA THR A 188 12.00 -29.78 -19.60
C THR A 188 10.69 -29.99 -18.80
N PRO A 189 9.49 -29.82 -19.41
CA PRO A 189 8.21 -29.99 -18.70
C PRO A 189 7.78 -31.45 -18.58
N LEU A 190 7.21 -31.79 -17.42
CA LEU A 190 6.63 -33.10 -17.09
C LEU A 190 5.26 -33.30 -17.76
N ILE A 191 5.16 -34.39 -18.52
CA ILE A 191 3.92 -34.91 -19.12
C ILE A 191 3.10 -35.64 -18.04
N LYS A 192 1.81 -35.28 -17.93
CA LYS A 192 0.79 -36.03 -17.17
C LYS A 192 0.54 -37.38 -17.82
N LYS A 193 0.57 -38.47 -17.04
CA LYS A 193 -0.15 -39.69 -17.39
C LYS A 193 -1.36 -39.84 -16.48
N THR A 194 -2.50 -40.00 -17.15
CA THR A 194 -3.79 -40.52 -16.68
C THR A 194 -3.67 -41.86 -15.99
#